data_AF-A0AAE4AC25-F1
#
_entry.id   AF-A0AAE4AC25-F1
#
_cell.length_a   1.000
_cell.length_b   1.000
_cell.length_c   1.000
_cell.angle_alpha   90.00
_cell.angle_beta   90.00
_cell.angle_gamma   90.00
#
_symmetry.space_group_name_H-M   'P 1'
#
loop_
_entity.id
_entity.type
_entity.pdbx_description
1 polymer ?
#
loop_
_entity_poly.entity_id
_entity_poly.type
_entity_poly.pdbx_seq_one_letter_code
_entity_poly.pdbx_strand_id
1 'polypeptide(L)'
;MMKTAGVFLLISAALHGAGAVLSGFAPIGQVLLFPAVLYLALYAGLARGMLWVAWLAFICMMGGTAGTILELSGPGPVPGWVLWGILGADLAAAVALFAAIWAGPRAAQA
;
A
#
# COMPACT_ATOMS: atom_id res chain seq x y z
N MET A 1 1.13 15.78 5.25
CA MET A 1 1.92 14.66 4.66
C MET A 1 1.42 13.28 5.09
N MET A 2 1.25 13.01 6.39
CA MET A 2 0.68 11.74 6.90
C MET A 2 -0.72 11.42 6.33
N LYS A 3 -1.60 12.42 6.19
CA LYS A 3 -2.91 12.28 5.53
C LYS A 3 -2.78 11.88 4.06
N THR A 4 -1.85 12.47 3.33
CA THR A 4 -1.58 12.18 1.92
C THR A 4 -1.07 10.75 1.74
N ALA A 5 -0.12 10.31 2.57
CA ALA A 5 0.34 8.93 2.62
C ALA A 5 -0.81 7.95 2.90
N GLY A 6 -1.69 8.29 3.86
CA GLY A 6 -2.86 7.50 4.17
C GLY A 6 -3.82 7.33 2.98
N VAL A 7 -4.02 8.36 2.16
CA VAL A 7 -4.87 8.27 0.96
C VAL A 7 -4.29 7.26 -0.05
N PHE A 8 -2.98 7.28 -0.28
CA PHE A 8 -2.34 6.31 -1.18
C PHE A 8 -2.41 4.87 -0.65
N LEU A 9 -2.25 4.66 0.66
CA LEU A 9 -2.50 3.37 1.30
C LEU A 9 -3.94 2.89 1.10
N LEU A 10 -4.92 3.80 1.18
CA LEU A 10 -6.33 3.46 0.99
C LEU A 10 -6.63 3.08 -0.46
N ILE A 11 -6.03 3.80 -1.42
CA ILE A 11 -6.11 3.48 -2.85
C ILE A 11 -5.48 2.11 -3.12
N SER A 12 -4.29 1.85 -2.57
CA SER A 12 -3.64 0.53 -2.70
C SER A 12 -4.48 -0.59 -2.07
N ALA A 13 -5.08 -0.35 -0.90
CA ALA A 13 -5.98 -1.32 -0.26
C ALA A 13 -7.19 -1.66 -1.14
N ALA A 14 -7.81 -0.64 -1.75
CA ALA A 14 -8.93 -0.83 -2.67
C ALA A 14 -8.52 -1.59 -3.94
N LEU A 15 -7.34 -1.29 -4.49
CA LEU A 15 -6.80 -1.98 -5.67
C LEU A 15 -6.46 -3.44 -5.39
N HIS A 16 -5.89 -3.74 -4.22
CA HIS A 16 -5.66 -5.11 -3.76
C HIS A 16 -6.97 -5.88 -3.58
N GLY A 17 -8.00 -5.24 -3.01
CA GLY A 17 -9.34 -5.82 -2.92
C GLY A 17 -9.95 -6.08 -4.31
N ALA A 18 -9.81 -5.14 -5.24
CA ALA A 18 -10.25 -5.31 -6.63
C ALA A 18 -9.47 -6.44 -7.33
N GLY A 19 -8.15 -6.53 -7.15
CA GLY A 19 -7.33 -7.62 -7.68
C GLY A 19 -7.75 -9.00 -7.15
N ALA A 20 -8.09 -9.10 -5.87
CA ALA A 20 -8.64 -10.32 -5.28
C ALA A 20 -9.97 -10.73 -5.94
N VAL A 21 -10.90 -9.80 -6.10
CA VAL A 21 -12.20 -10.06 -6.75
C VAL A 21 -12.02 -10.45 -8.22
N LEU A 22 -11.20 -9.70 -8.98
CA LEU A 22 -11.01 -9.89 -10.41
C LEU A 22 -10.24 -11.17 -10.76
N SER A 23 -9.39 -11.65 -9.85
CA SER A 23 -8.74 -12.97 -9.97
C SER A 23 -9.66 -14.15 -9.62
N GLY A 24 -10.94 -13.89 -9.29
CA GLY A 24 -11.89 -14.91 -8.87
C GLY A 24 -11.51 -15.57 -7.55
N PHE A 25 -10.79 -14.87 -6.67
CA PHE A 25 -10.21 -15.44 -5.44
C PHE A 25 -9.33 -16.67 -5.69
N ALA A 26 -8.61 -16.71 -6.81
CA ALA A 26 -7.51 -17.65 -6.99
C ALA A 26 -6.50 -17.55 -5.82
N PRO A 27 -5.63 -18.55 -5.59
CA PRO A 27 -4.70 -18.53 -4.44
C PRO A 27 -3.90 -17.23 -4.32
N ILE A 28 -3.41 -16.70 -5.44
CA ILE A 28 -2.73 -15.40 -5.53
C ILE A 28 -3.67 -14.23 -5.17
N GLY A 29 -4.91 -14.27 -5.64
CA GLY A 29 -5.97 -13.32 -5.28
C GLY A 29 -6.31 -13.29 -3.80
N GLN A 30 -6.30 -14.45 -3.14
CA GLN A 30 -6.50 -14.54 -1.69
C GLN A 30 -5.34 -13.91 -0.93
N VAL A 31 -4.10 -14.05 -1.43
CA VAL A 31 -2.93 -13.37 -0.86
C VAL A 31 -3.07 -11.85 -0.95
N LEU A 32 -3.75 -11.30 -1.98
CA LEU A 32 -4.02 -9.86 -2.09
C LEU A 32 -5.03 -9.33 -1.05
N LEU A 33 -5.84 -10.20 -0.42
CA LEU A 33 -6.73 -9.76 0.67
C LEU A 33 -5.97 -9.38 1.93
N PHE A 34 -4.83 -10.03 2.19
CA PHE A 34 -3.99 -9.70 3.34
C PHE A 34 -3.49 -8.25 3.31
N PRO A 35 -2.81 -7.75 2.26
CA PRO A 35 -2.43 -6.35 2.16
C PRO A 35 -3.66 -5.42 2.11
N ALA A 36 -4.78 -5.82 1.49
CA ALA A 36 -6.00 -5.01 1.51
C ALA A 36 -6.48 -4.68 2.94
N VAL A 37 -6.55 -5.70 3.81
CA VAL A 37 -6.95 -5.51 5.21
C VAL A 37 -5.86 -4.82 6.02
N LEU A 38 -4.59 -5.22 5.82
CA LEU A 38 -3.45 -4.65 6.54
C LEU A 38 -3.31 -3.15 6.26
N TYR A 39 -3.41 -2.73 5.00
CA TYR A 39 -3.24 -1.32 4.60
C TYR A 39 -4.38 -0.44 5.13
N LEU A 40 -5.58 -1.00 5.27
CA LEU A 40 -6.70 -0.32 5.94
C LEU A 40 -6.42 -0.12 7.45
N ALA A 41 -5.87 -1.13 8.12
CA ALA A 41 -5.47 -1.02 9.53
C ALA A 41 -4.33 0.00 9.72
N LEU A 42 -3.34 -0.01 8.81
CA LEU A 42 -2.24 0.96 8.79
C LEU A 42 -2.74 2.39 8.55
N TYR A 43 -3.70 2.58 7.66
CA TYR A 43 -4.39 3.87 7.47
C TYR A 43 -4.99 4.37 8.77
N ALA A 44 -5.69 3.52 9.53
CA ALA A 44 -6.29 3.90 10.80
C ALA A 44 -5.24 4.30 11.85
N GLY A 45 -4.04 3.70 11.84
CA GLY A 45 -2.94 4.11 12.71
C GLY A 45 -2.24 5.40 12.25
N LEU A 46 -2.08 5.60 10.94
CA LEU A 46 -1.57 6.84 10.35
C LEU A 46 -2.51 8.03 10.59
N ALA A 47 -3.82 7.81 10.55
CA ALA A 47 -4.83 8.82 10.87
C ALA A 47 -4.72 9.32 12.32
N ARG A 48 -4.19 8.48 13.22
CA ARG A 48 -3.89 8.84 14.62
C ARG A 48 -2.50 9.47 14.82
N GLY A 49 -1.75 9.72 13.74
CA GLY A 49 -0.42 10.35 13.80
C GLY A 49 0.67 9.44 14.38
N MET A 50 0.47 8.12 14.43
CA MET A 50 1.37 7.19 15.08
C MET A 50 2.62 6.94 14.21
N LEU A 51 3.76 7.50 14.60
CA LEU A 51 5.01 7.42 13.82
C LEU A 51 5.51 5.99 13.60
N TRP A 52 5.35 5.10 14.60
CA TRP A 52 5.73 3.69 14.43
C TRP A 52 4.88 2.97 13.37
N VAL A 53 3.61 3.38 13.21
CA VAL A 53 2.73 2.87 12.15
C VAL A 53 3.19 3.37 10.79
N ALA A 54 3.68 4.61 10.70
CA ALA A 54 4.24 5.13 9.46
C ALA A 54 5.47 4.32 9.00
N TRP A 55 6.37 3.96 9.93
CA TRP A 55 7.49 3.07 9.65
C TRP A 55 7.05 1.67 9.22
N LEU A 56 6.08 1.08 9.92
CA LEU A 56 5.54 -0.23 9.56
C LEU A 56 4.91 -0.19 8.16
N ALA A 57 4.11 0.84 7.88
CA ALA A 57 3.51 1.04 6.57
C ALA A 57 4.57 1.21 5.48
N PHE A 58 5.65 1.93 5.75
CA PHE A 58 6.73 2.11 4.79
C PHE A 58 7.39 0.78 4.40
N ILE A 59 7.70 -0.07 5.39
CA ILE A 59 8.23 -1.42 5.16
C ILE A 59 7.22 -2.25 4.36
N CYS A 60 5.94 -2.18 4.71
CA CYS A 60 4.88 -2.88 3.99
C CYS A 60 4.72 -2.42 2.53
N MET A 61 4.88 -1.12 2.23
CA MET A 61 4.83 -0.61 0.85
C MET A 61 6.02 -1.11 0.02
N MET A 62 7.22 -1.18 0.61
CA MET A 62 8.38 -1.77 -0.08
C MET A 62 8.16 -3.26 -0.37
N GLY A 63 7.58 -3.99 0.58
CA GLY A 63 7.19 -5.39 0.41
C GLY A 63 6.13 -5.57 -0.67
N GLY A 64 5.09 -4.73 -0.69
CA GLY A 64 4.03 -4.71 -1.70
C GLY A 64 4.56 -4.44 -3.10
N THR A 65 5.48 -3.47 -3.23
CA THR A 65 6.19 -3.16 -4.48
C THR A 65 6.95 -4.39 -4.99
N ALA A 66 7.75 -5.03 -4.13
CA ALA A 66 8.52 -6.22 -4.51
C ALA A 66 7.62 -7.40 -4.91
N GLY A 67 6.55 -7.66 -4.14
CA GLY A 67 5.57 -8.70 -4.45
C GLY A 67 4.85 -8.45 -5.78
N THR A 68 4.46 -7.20 -6.03
CA THR A 68 3.79 -6.80 -7.28
C THR A 68 4.71 -6.92 -8.50
N ILE A 69 6.01 -6.60 -8.35
CA ILE A 69 7.01 -6.81 -9.42
C ILE A 69 7.17 -8.30 -9.74
N LEU A 70 7.20 -9.17 -8.73
CA LEU A 70 7.27 -10.62 -8.93
C LEU A 70 6.02 -11.12 -9.67
N GLU A 71 4.84 -10.66 -9.27
CA GLU A 71 3.58 -11.03 -9.93
C GLU A 71 3.52 -10.51 -11.38
N LEU A 72 4.06 -9.33 -11.67
CA LEU A 72 4.18 -8.79 -13.04
C LEU A 72 5.17 -9.55 -13.92
N SER A 73 6.10 -10.32 -13.34
CA SER A 73 7.13 -11.05 -14.08
C SER A 73 6.65 -12.39 -14.68
N GLY A 74 5.45 -12.84 -14.30
CA GLY A 74 4.83 -14.04 -14.84
C GLY A 74 3.39 -13.79 -15.33
N PRO A 75 2.82 -14.70 -16.14
CA PRO A 75 1.39 -14.67 -16.44
C PRO A 75 0.60 -15.01 -15.17
N GLY A 76 0.02 -13.99 -14.53
CA GLY A 76 -0.78 -14.11 -13.32
C GLY A 76 -2.30 -14.07 -13.58
N PRO A 77 -3.12 -14.55 -12.63
CA PRO A 77 -4.58 -14.47 -12.70
C PRO A 77 -5.12 -13.05 -12.47
N VAL A 78 -4.27 -12.12 -12.04
CA VAL A 78 -4.63 -10.72 -11.76
C VAL A 78 -4.39 -9.88 -13.03
N PRO A 79 -5.34 -9.02 -13.44
CA PRO A 79 -5.13 -8.17 -14.61
C PRO A 79 -3.92 -7.25 -14.45
N GLY A 80 -3.02 -7.22 -15.44
CA GLY A 80 -1.79 -6.43 -15.37
C GLY A 80 -2.00 -4.94 -15.11
N TRP A 81 -3.09 -4.34 -15.60
CA TRP A 81 -3.41 -2.93 -15.32
C TRP A 81 -3.71 -2.67 -13.83
N VAL A 82 -4.26 -3.65 -13.11
CA VAL A 82 -4.47 -3.57 -11.65
C VAL A 82 -3.13 -3.60 -10.94
N LEU A 83 -2.25 -4.52 -11.35
CA LEU A 83 -0.90 -4.65 -10.79
C LEU A 83 -0.07 -3.38 -11.00
N TRP A 84 -0.12 -2.76 -12.18
CA TRP A 84 0.51 -1.46 -12.43
C TRP A 84 -0.08 -0.35 -11.55
N GLY A 85 -1.40 -0.37 -11.31
CA GLY A 85 -2.07 0.54 -10.38
C GLY A 85 -1.59 0.34 -8.93
N ILE A 86 -1.48 -0.90 -8.47
CA ILE A 86 -0.96 -1.26 -7.15
C ILE A 86 0.47 -0.77 -7.00
N LEU A 87 1.33 -1.07 -7.98
CA LEU A 87 2.73 -0.67 -7.97
C LEU A 87 2.89 0.85 -7.88
N GLY A 88 2.11 1.60 -8.65
CA GLY A 88 2.10 3.06 -8.61
C GLY A 88 1.62 3.60 -7.26
N ALA A 89 0.56 3.03 -6.70
CA ALA A 89 0.02 3.43 -5.41
C ALA A 89 0.99 3.13 -4.25
N ASP A 90 1.64 1.95 -4.27
CA ASP A 90 2.63 1.54 -3.26
C ASP A 90 3.87 2.43 -3.30
N LEU A 91 4.38 2.74 -4.49
CA LEU A 91 5.50 3.67 -4.65
C LEU A 91 5.14 5.08 -4.17
N ALA A 92 3.96 5.59 -4.55
CA ALA A 92 3.49 6.90 -4.11
C ALA A 92 3.31 6.96 -2.58
N ALA A 93 2.75 5.90 -1.98
CA ALA A 93 2.62 5.76 -0.54
C ALA A 93 4.00 5.70 0.14
N ALA A 94 4.95 4.93 -0.40
CA ALA A 94 6.31 4.82 0.13
C ALA A 94 7.03 6.18 0.11
N VAL A 95 6.96 6.92 -1.01
CA VAL A 95 7.56 8.26 -1.11
C VAL A 95 6.90 9.25 -0.14
N ALA A 96 5.57 9.23 -0.05
CA ALA A 96 4.84 10.11 0.86
C ALA A 96 5.13 9.79 2.34
N LEU A 97 5.28 8.50 2.69
CA LEU A 97 5.68 8.04 4.03
C LEU A 97 7.12 8.42 4.33
N PHE A 98 8.04 8.21 3.40
CA PHE A 98 9.44 8.61 3.54
C PHE A 98 9.54 10.11 3.83
N ALA A 99 8.86 10.93 3.02
CA ALA A 99 8.83 12.37 3.22
C ALA A 99 8.18 12.74 4.57
N ALA A 100 7.11 12.07 4.99
CA ALA A 100 6.45 12.31 6.28
C ALA A 100 7.32 11.92 7.48
N ILE A 101 8.08 10.84 7.39
CA ILE A 101 8.98 10.34 8.43
C ILE A 101 10.21 11.24 8.54
N TRP A 102 10.83 11.59 7.40
CA TRP A 102 12.08 12.37 7.36
C TRP A 102 11.89 13.88 7.56
N ALA A 103 10.71 14.43 7.27
CA ALA A 103 10.39 15.82 7.62
C ALA A 103 10.37 16.07 9.14
N GLY A 104 10.36 14.99 9.95
CA GLY A 104 10.40 15.04 11.41
C GLY A 104 9.18 15.72 12.04
N PRO A 105 9.10 15.77 13.38
CA PRO A 105 7.97 16.34 14.12
C PRO A 105 7.68 17.82 13.79
N ARG A 106 8.64 18.54 13.19
CA ARG A 106 8.52 19.98 12.87
C ARG A 106 7.49 20.28 11.78
N ALA A 107 7.22 19.34 10.88
CA ALA A 107 6.19 19.50 9.85
C ALA A 107 4.78 19.05 10.30
N ALA A 108 4.65 18.48 11.51
CA ALA A 108 3.36 18.11 12.09
C ALA A 108 2.71 19.25 12.90
N GLN A 109 3.43 20.36 13.10
CA GLN A 109 2.98 21.55 13.84
C GLN A 109 2.89 22.83 13.00
N ALA A 110 3.06 22.75 11.67
CA ALA A 110 2.88 23.88 10.75
C ALA A 110 1.58 23.75 9.95
#